data_AF-A0A1I4Y371-F1
#
_entry.id   AF-A0A1I4Y371-F1
#
_cell.length_a   1.000
_cell.length_b   1.000
_cell.length_c   1.000
_cell.angle_alpha   90.00
_cell.angle_beta   90.00
_cell.angle_gamma   90.00
#
_symmetry.space_group_name_H-M   'P 1'
#
loop_
_entity.id
_entity.type
_entity.pdbx_description
1 polymer ?
#
loop_
_entity_poly.entity_id
_entity_poly.type
_entity_poly.pdbx_seq_one_letter_code
_entity_poly.pdbx_strand_id
1 'polypeptide(L)'
;MKLNNNIDKLGTLGLFFTALFSPCCFPLFAFVASAFGLGSFELFGGWTMWIFQAMILISIAGLIFSYRKHHSLYPLLFAIPSGIVILYGYYFSNDFQHIYIGMFGLLIATVLNYYYNKLGGNCETCTIYNGKSVELKSTLTCPNCGHKKDEMMPTDACQFFYECEKCKTVLRPKQGDCCVFCSYGTVKCPPIQAGDKCC
;
A
#
# COMPACT_ATOMS: atom_id res chain seq x y z
N MET A 1 11.26 7.88 3.18
CA MET A 1 11.80 7.93 4.57
C MET A 1 12.01 6.48 5.01
N LYS A 2 13.25 6.01 5.28
CA LYS A 2 13.54 4.58 5.58
C LYS A 2 12.62 4.08 6.70
N LEU A 3 11.61 3.29 6.35
CA LEU A 3 10.69 2.73 7.33
C LEU A 3 11.40 1.62 8.08
N ASN A 4 11.46 1.72 9.40
CA ASN A 4 11.85 0.60 10.24
C ASN A 4 10.88 -0.57 9.97
N ASN A 5 11.41 -1.77 9.69
CA ASN A 5 10.69 -3.04 9.46
C ASN A 5 9.63 -3.42 10.52
N ASN A 6 9.46 -2.62 11.57
CA ASN A 6 8.58 -2.90 12.69
C ASN A 6 7.14 -2.41 12.51
N ILE A 7 6.86 -1.48 11.57
CA ILE A 7 5.49 -0.97 11.37
C ILE A 7 4.63 -1.96 10.57
N ASP A 8 5.18 -2.63 9.57
CA ASP A 8 4.47 -3.68 8.82
C ASP A 8 4.17 -4.92 9.70
N LYS A 9 5.02 -5.18 10.71
CA LYS A 9 4.77 -6.18 11.77
C LYS A 9 3.57 -5.84 12.65
N LEU A 10 3.37 -4.56 12.95
CA LEU A 10 2.25 -4.11 13.77
C LEU A 10 0.91 -4.28 13.04
N GLY A 11 0.89 -4.04 11.73
CA GLY A 11 -0.28 -4.28 10.88
C GLY A 11 -0.65 -5.77 10.75
N THR A 12 0.35 -6.67 10.64
CA THR A 12 0.13 -8.12 10.61
C THR A 12 -0.32 -8.67 11.97
N LEU A 13 0.23 -8.15 13.08
CA LEU A 13 -0.26 -8.44 14.42
C LEU A 13 -1.71 -7.98 14.61
N GLY A 14 -2.07 -6.81 14.10
CA GLY A 14 -3.44 -6.31 14.12
C GLY A 14 -4.44 -7.23 13.41
N LEU A 15 -4.08 -7.76 12.24
CA LEU A 15 -4.88 -8.76 11.51
C LEU A 15 -5.00 -10.10 12.24
N PHE A 16 -3.92 -10.52 12.87
CA PHE A 16 -3.91 -11.75 13.65
C PHE A 16 -4.86 -11.60 14.86
N PHE A 17 -4.80 -10.47 15.56
CA PHE A 17 -5.70 -10.18 16.68
C PHE A 17 -7.15 -9.96 16.22
N THR A 18 -7.41 -9.30 15.10
CA THR A 18 -8.78 -9.15 14.59
C THR A 18 -9.40 -10.49 14.20
N ALA A 19 -8.61 -11.42 13.66
CA ALA A 19 -9.05 -12.79 13.38
C ALA A 19 -9.26 -13.62 14.66
N LEU A 20 -8.40 -13.44 15.67
CA LEU A 20 -8.50 -14.15 16.96
C LEU A 20 -9.74 -13.73 17.76
N PHE A 21 -10.09 -12.45 17.71
CA PHE A 21 -11.19 -11.84 18.48
C PHE A 21 -12.48 -11.67 17.68
N SER A 22 -12.55 -12.22 16.47
CA SER A 22 -13.79 -12.24 15.69
C SER A 22 -14.85 -13.12 16.35
N PRO A 23 -16.14 -12.74 16.33
CA PRO A 23 -17.25 -13.56 16.84
C PRO A 23 -17.32 -14.98 16.26
N CYS A 24 -16.70 -15.22 15.11
CA CYS A 24 -16.76 -16.50 14.41
C CYS A 24 -15.74 -17.55 14.84
N CYS A 25 -14.58 -17.08 15.28
CA CYS A 25 -13.52 -17.91 15.86
C CYS A 25 -13.67 -18.01 17.38
N PHE A 26 -14.60 -17.24 17.93
CA PHE A 26 -14.91 -17.16 19.35
C PHE A 26 -15.17 -18.52 20.01
N PRO A 27 -15.86 -19.49 19.38
CA PRO A 27 -16.02 -20.83 19.95
C PRO A 27 -14.70 -21.59 20.06
N LEU A 28 -13.81 -21.47 19.07
CA LEU A 28 -12.49 -22.10 19.07
C LEU A 28 -11.57 -21.44 20.11
N PHE A 29 -11.59 -20.12 20.20
CA PHE A 29 -10.85 -19.38 21.21
C PHE A 29 -11.40 -19.64 22.62
N ALA A 30 -12.72 -19.72 22.80
CA ALA A 30 -13.35 -20.14 24.04
C ALA A 30 -12.94 -21.57 24.42
N PHE A 31 -12.78 -22.47 23.44
CA PHE A 31 -12.26 -23.83 23.65
C PHE A 31 -10.79 -23.82 24.10
N VAL A 32 -9.94 -22.98 23.50
CA VAL A 32 -8.53 -22.82 23.91
C VAL A 32 -8.42 -22.14 25.27
N ALA A 33 -9.16 -21.04 25.50
CA ALA A 33 -9.18 -20.32 26.76
C ALA A 33 -9.74 -21.19 27.90
N SER A 34 -10.77 -22.00 27.65
CA SER A 34 -11.27 -23.00 28.61
C SER A 34 -10.26 -24.12 28.85
N ALA A 35 -9.51 -24.57 27.83
CA ALA A 35 -8.39 -25.50 28.02
C ALA A 35 -7.26 -24.91 28.89
N PHE A 36 -7.08 -23.59 28.88
CA PHE A 36 -6.19 -22.86 29.80
C PHE A 36 -6.86 -22.45 31.13
N GLY A 37 -8.09 -22.88 31.41
CA GLY A 37 -8.79 -22.62 32.66
C GLY A 37 -9.42 -21.22 32.77
N LEU A 38 -9.47 -20.45 31.69
CA LEU A 38 -10.07 -19.11 31.61
C LEU A 38 -11.56 -19.13 31.19
N GLY A 39 -12.21 -20.30 31.27
CA GLY A 39 -13.56 -20.53 30.74
C GLY A 39 -14.72 -19.87 31.49
N SER A 40 -14.46 -19.19 32.61
CA SER A 40 -15.47 -18.53 33.46
C SER A 40 -15.55 -17.02 33.27
N PHE A 41 -14.75 -16.44 32.38
CA PHE A 41 -14.87 -15.02 32.08
C PHE A 41 -16.01 -14.82 31.09
N GLU A 42 -17.13 -14.27 31.56
CA GLU A 42 -18.13 -13.58 30.72
C GLU A 42 -17.49 -12.33 30.07
N LEU A 43 -16.41 -12.53 29.33
CA LEU A 43 -15.59 -11.50 28.69
C LEU A 43 -16.36 -10.75 27.57
N PHE A 44 -17.66 -11.08 27.41
CA PHE A 44 -18.64 -10.62 26.43
C PHE A 44 -19.92 -10.08 27.06
N GLY A 45 -19.84 -9.44 28.24
CA GLY A 45 -20.81 -8.40 28.57
C GLY A 45 -20.79 -7.30 27.48
N GLY A 46 -21.90 -6.56 27.28
CA GLY A 46 -22.20 -5.69 26.12
C GLY A 46 -21.16 -4.65 25.66
N TRP A 47 -20.02 -4.57 26.34
CA TRP A 47 -18.82 -3.79 26.01
C TRP A 47 -18.06 -4.34 24.79
N THR A 48 -18.15 -5.63 24.49
CA THR A 48 -17.41 -6.25 23.36
C THR A 48 -17.81 -5.71 22.00
N MET A 49 -19.05 -5.23 21.91
CA MET A 49 -19.56 -4.45 20.79
C MET A 49 -18.69 -3.23 20.47
N TRP A 50 -18.42 -2.42 21.49
CA TRP A 50 -17.63 -1.20 21.38
C TRP A 50 -16.17 -1.49 21.04
N ILE A 51 -15.62 -2.57 21.60
CA ILE A 51 -14.25 -3.03 21.31
C ILE A 51 -14.12 -3.43 19.84
N PHE A 52 -15.07 -4.21 19.31
CA PHE A 52 -15.05 -4.63 17.91
C PHE A 52 -15.15 -3.44 16.95
N GLN A 53 -16.04 -2.48 17.24
CA GLN A 53 -16.15 -1.24 16.46
C GLN A 53 -14.85 -0.42 16.49
N ALA A 54 -14.24 -0.26 17.66
CA ALA A 54 -12.98 0.47 17.80
C ALA A 54 -11.86 -0.18 16.97
N MET A 55 -11.78 -1.51 16.96
CA MET A 55 -10.78 -2.26 16.19
C MET A 55 -10.96 -2.08 14.67
N ILE A 56 -12.21 -2.06 14.17
CA ILE A 56 -12.50 -1.77 12.76
C ILE A 56 -12.06 -0.34 12.40
N LEU A 57 -12.37 0.65 13.26
CA LEU A 57 -11.95 2.03 13.03
C LEU A 57 -10.42 2.17 13.01
N ILE A 58 -9.72 1.51 13.93
CA ILE A 58 -8.24 1.49 13.95
C ILE A 58 -7.70 0.83 12.67
N SER A 59 -8.30 -0.26 12.21
CA SER A 59 -7.91 -0.94 10.97
C SER A 59 -8.08 -0.04 9.74
N ILE A 60 -9.24 0.62 9.60
CA ILE A 60 -9.51 1.56 8.50
C ILE A 60 -8.57 2.77 8.58
N ALA A 61 -8.33 3.32 9.78
CA ALA A 61 -7.38 4.41 9.99
C ALA A 61 -5.94 4.02 9.60
N GLY A 62 -5.52 2.80 9.92
CA GLY A 62 -4.24 2.23 9.49
C GLY A 62 -4.12 2.14 7.97
N LEU A 63 -5.18 1.70 7.29
CA LEU A 63 -5.24 1.67 5.81
C LEU A 63 -5.26 3.08 5.20
N ILE A 64 -5.95 4.04 5.81
CA ILE A 64 -5.91 5.46 5.40
C ILE A 64 -4.50 6.03 5.53
N PHE A 65 -3.81 5.76 6.65
CA PHE A 65 -2.42 6.19 6.82
C PHE A 65 -1.49 5.54 5.80
N SER A 66 -1.69 4.26 5.50
CA SER A 66 -0.99 3.53 4.44
C SER A 66 -1.23 4.16 3.06
N TYR A 67 -2.46 4.57 2.75
CA TYR A 67 -2.81 5.29 1.52
C TYR A 67 -2.09 6.64 1.40
N ARG A 68 -2.07 7.45 2.46
CA ARG A 68 -1.38 8.76 2.42
C ARG A 68 0.12 8.64 2.15
N LYS A 69 0.70 7.47 2.44
CA LYS A 69 2.14 7.22 2.25
C LYS A 69 2.49 6.65 0.87
N HIS A 70 1.66 5.75 0.34
CA HIS A 70 1.97 5.00 -0.90
C HIS A 70 1.02 5.33 -2.07
N HIS A 71 0.05 6.23 -1.90
CA HIS A 71 -0.92 6.70 -2.91
C HIS A 71 -1.72 5.58 -3.63
N SER A 72 -1.76 4.36 -3.10
CA SER A 72 -2.50 3.24 -3.68
C SER A 72 -3.96 3.22 -3.22
N LEU A 73 -4.88 3.60 -4.12
CA LEU A 73 -6.32 3.68 -3.82
C LEU A 73 -7.00 2.32 -3.60
N TYR A 74 -6.45 1.24 -4.18
CA TYR A 74 -7.12 -0.07 -4.24
C TYR A 74 -7.48 -0.67 -2.87
N PRO A 75 -6.60 -0.72 -1.85
CA PRO A 75 -6.96 -1.30 -0.56
C PRO A 75 -8.07 -0.51 0.16
N LEU A 76 -8.08 0.81 -0.02
CA LEU A 76 -9.06 1.71 0.60
C LEU A 76 -10.46 1.49 0.00
N LEU A 77 -10.53 1.26 -1.32
CA LEU A 77 -11.77 0.99 -2.04
C LEU A 77 -12.46 -0.30 -1.55
N PHE A 78 -11.71 -1.29 -1.08
CA PHE A 78 -12.30 -2.50 -0.48
C PHE A 78 -12.62 -2.31 1.02
N ALA A 79 -11.79 -1.58 1.75
CA ALA A 79 -11.94 -1.45 3.20
C ALA A 79 -13.14 -0.60 3.64
N ILE A 80 -13.39 0.54 2.96
CA ILE A 80 -14.48 1.45 3.34
C ILE A 80 -15.87 0.79 3.16
N PRO A 81 -16.20 0.18 2.01
CA PRO A 81 -17.47 -0.53 1.85
C PRO A 81 -17.61 -1.69 2.83
N SER A 82 -16.52 -2.41 3.10
CA SER A 82 -16.51 -3.51 4.07
C SER A 82 -16.85 -3.03 5.47
N GLY A 83 -16.29 -1.91 5.93
CA GLY A 83 -16.65 -1.29 7.21
C GLY A 83 -18.12 -0.87 7.28
N ILE A 84 -18.66 -0.31 6.20
CA ILE A 84 -20.07 0.08 6.11
C ILE A 84 -20.99 -1.15 6.21
N VAL A 85 -20.66 -2.24 5.52
CA VAL A 85 -21.43 -3.50 5.56
C VAL A 85 -21.44 -4.10 6.97
N ILE A 86 -20.32 -4.05 7.70
CA ILE A 86 -20.26 -4.51 9.09
C ILE A 86 -21.17 -3.68 9.99
N LEU A 87 -21.11 -2.35 9.88
CA LEU A 87 -21.96 -1.45 10.67
C LEU A 87 -23.44 -1.64 10.34
N TYR A 88 -23.78 -1.86 9.07
CA TYR A 88 -25.15 -2.11 8.64
C TYR A 88 -25.70 -3.45 9.16
N GLY A 89 -24.93 -4.53 9.01
CA GLY A 89 -25.29 -5.86 9.51
C GLY A 89 -25.55 -5.84 11.02
N TYR A 90 -24.77 -5.03 11.72
CA TYR A 90 -24.86 -4.84 13.16
C TYR A 90 -26.09 -4.05 13.63
N TYR A 91 -26.34 -2.86 13.07
CA TYR A 91 -27.42 -1.98 13.56
C TYR A 91 -28.80 -2.30 12.98
N PHE A 92 -28.86 -2.86 11.77
CA PHE A 92 -30.11 -2.95 11.02
C PHE A 92 -30.60 -4.38 10.82
N SER A 93 -29.71 -5.31 10.46
CA SER A 93 -30.12 -6.65 10.07
C SER A 93 -30.06 -7.69 11.20
N ASN A 94 -29.22 -7.47 12.24
CA ASN A 94 -28.89 -8.47 13.28
C ASN A 94 -28.48 -9.85 12.70
N ASP A 95 -28.11 -9.89 11.43
CA ASP A 95 -27.74 -11.10 10.71
C ASP A 95 -26.21 -11.18 10.65
N PHE A 96 -25.68 -12.24 11.25
CA PHE A 96 -24.25 -12.50 11.29
C PHE A 96 -23.63 -12.56 9.90
N GLN A 97 -24.38 -12.99 8.87
CA GLN A 97 -23.87 -13.17 7.51
C GLN A 97 -23.26 -11.88 6.93
N HIS A 98 -23.86 -10.72 7.21
CA HIS A 98 -23.34 -9.43 6.73
C HIS A 98 -22.02 -9.05 7.39
N ILE A 99 -21.87 -9.35 8.68
CA ILE A 99 -20.63 -9.12 9.43
C ILE A 99 -19.51 -9.97 8.81
N TYR A 100 -19.77 -11.24 8.52
CA TYR A 100 -18.80 -12.14 7.88
C TYR A 100 -18.33 -11.64 6.52
N ILE A 101 -19.26 -11.22 5.67
CA ILE A 101 -18.96 -10.69 4.33
C ILE A 101 -18.05 -9.47 4.45
N GLY A 102 -18.36 -8.54 5.36
CA GLY A 102 -17.54 -7.36 5.59
C GLY A 102 -16.16 -7.70 6.17
N MET A 103 -16.06 -8.67 7.07
CA MET A 103 -14.76 -9.12 7.59
C MET A 103 -13.88 -9.75 6.51
N PHE A 104 -14.46 -10.55 5.62
CA PHE A 104 -13.75 -11.12 4.49
C PHE A 104 -13.26 -10.02 3.53
N GLY A 105 -14.07 -8.98 3.31
CA GLY A 105 -13.67 -7.80 2.55
C GLY A 105 -12.51 -7.03 3.17
N LEU A 106 -12.46 -6.86 4.50
CA LEU A 106 -11.31 -6.27 5.20
C LEU A 106 -10.04 -7.13 5.10
N LEU A 107 -10.18 -8.46 5.17
CA LEU A 107 -9.07 -9.39 4.99
C LEU A 107 -8.49 -9.26 3.57
N ILE A 108 -9.34 -9.28 2.55
CA ILE A 108 -8.92 -9.05 1.15
C ILE A 108 -8.23 -7.69 1.00
N ALA A 109 -8.82 -6.61 1.54
CA ALA A 109 -8.23 -5.28 1.49
C ALA A 109 -6.80 -5.27 2.07
N THR A 110 -6.59 -5.99 3.16
CA THR A 110 -5.29 -6.02 3.83
C THR A 110 -4.28 -6.92 3.12
N VAL A 111 -4.73 -8.04 2.56
CA VAL A 111 -3.90 -8.87 1.68
C VAL A 111 -3.46 -8.09 0.45
N LEU A 112 -4.38 -7.36 -0.18
CA LEU A 112 -4.05 -6.44 -1.28
C LEU A 112 -3.05 -5.38 -0.82
N ASN A 113 -3.27 -4.75 0.34
CA ASN A 113 -2.31 -3.78 0.89
C ASN A 113 -0.91 -4.40 1.09
N TYR A 114 -0.84 -5.61 1.64
CA TYR A 114 0.41 -6.34 1.82
C TYR A 114 1.09 -6.66 0.49
N TYR A 115 0.34 -7.19 -0.51
CA TYR A 115 0.90 -7.49 -1.83
C TYR A 115 1.36 -6.23 -2.53
N TYR A 116 0.59 -5.14 -2.55
CA TYR A 116 1.01 -3.88 -3.15
C TYR A 116 2.23 -3.27 -2.45
N ASN A 117 2.27 -3.28 -1.11
CA ASN A 117 3.42 -2.79 -0.36
C ASN A 117 4.67 -3.66 -0.57
N LYS A 118 4.50 -4.99 -0.68
CA LYS A 118 5.58 -5.94 -0.94
C LYS A 118 6.08 -5.89 -2.39
N LEU A 119 5.19 -5.75 -3.38
CA LEU A 119 5.53 -5.55 -4.78
C LEU A 119 6.18 -4.20 -5.03
N GLY A 120 5.86 -3.18 -4.23
CA GLY A 120 6.52 -1.88 -4.27
C GLY A 120 8.01 -1.91 -3.92
N GLY A 121 8.51 -2.99 -3.30
CA GLY A 121 9.91 -3.07 -2.86
C GLY A 121 10.31 -1.86 -2.00
N ASN A 122 11.60 -1.71 -1.72
CA ASN A 122 12.13 -0.54 -0.98
C ASN A 122 12.05 0.78 -1.77
N CYS A 123 11.27 0.85 -2.84
CA CYS A 123 11.26 1.91 -3.81
C CYS A 123 9.88 2.57 -3.84
N GLU A 124 9.75 3.69 -3.13
CA GLU A 124 8.51 4.49 -3.05
C GLU A 124 8.04 5.03 -4.43
N THR A 125 8.83 4.87 -5.50
CA THR A 125 8.56 5.42 -6.85
C THR A 125 8.66 4.40 -7.98
N CYS A 126 8.65 3.11 -7.65
CA CYS A 126 8.73 2.05 -8.65
C CYS A 126 7.35 1.66 -9.21
N THR A 127 7.29 1.32 -10.50
CA THR A 127 6.08 0.83 -11.19
C THR A 127 6.39 -0.48 -11.93
N ILE A 128 5.36 -1.18 -12.41
CA ILE A 128 5.52 -2.39 -13.22
C ILE A 128 5.46 -1.98 -14.70
N TYR A 129 6.56 -2.21 -15.44
CA TYR A 129 6.66 -2.03 -16.88
C TYR A 129 7.02 -3.36 -17.54
N ASN A 130 6.23 -3.84 -18.50
CA ASN A 130 6.40 -5.16 -19.14
C ASN A 130 6.66 -6.33 -18.15
N GLY A 131 5.97 -6.31 -17.00
CA GLY A 131 6.09 -7.38 -15.99
C GLY A 131 7.36 -7.30 -15.12
N LYS A 132 8.17 -6.24 -15.23
CA LYS A 132 9.36 -6.00 -14.40
C LYS A 132 9.20 -4.71 -13.58
N SER A 133 9.80 -4.68 -12.39
CA SER A 133 9.82 -3.48 -11.53
C SER A 133 10.83 -2.45 -12.04
N VAL A 134 10.39 -1.22 -12.31
CA VAL A 134 11.23 -0.11 -12.79
C VAL A 134 11.08 1.11 -11.88
N GLU A 135 12.18 1.84 -11.63
CA GLU A 135 12.21 3.07 -10.83
C GLU A 135 11.98 4.29 -11.71
N LEU A 136 10.93 5.07 -11.43
CA LEU A 136 10.60 6.26 -12.23
C LEU A 136 11.29 7.52 -11.73
N LYS A 137 11.70 7.58 -10.46
CA LYS A 137 12.37 8.76 -9.92
C LYS A 137 13.83 8.80 -10.39
N SER A 138 14.20 9.88 -11.06
CA SER A 138 15.59 10.12 -11.45
C SER A 138 15.97 11.58 -11.25
N THR A 139 17.16 11.79 -10.71
CA THR A 139 17.75 13.12 -10.61
C THR A 139 18.41 13.49 -11.94
N LEU A 140 17.82 14.44 -12.67
CA LEU A 140 18.42 15.01 -13.87
C LEU A 140 19.48 16.04 -13.49
N THR A 141 20.70 15.86 -14.00
CA THR A 141 21.80 16.82 -13.81
C THR A 141 22.04 17.60 -15.09
N CYS A 142 21.87 18.93 -15.05
CA CYS A 142 22.12 19.78 -16.19
C CYS A 142 23.63 19.89 -16.48
N PRO A 143 24.10 19.56 -17.69
CA PRO A 143 25.51 19.67 -18.05
C PRO A 143 25.99 21.13 -18.18
N ASN A 144 25.08 22.09 -18.41
CA ASN A 144 25.44 23.50 -18.62
C ASN A 144 25.68 24.26 -17.32
N CYS A 145 24.88 23.99 -16.27
CA CYS A 145 24.93 24.74 -15.01
C CYS A 145 25.12 23.89 -13.75
N GLY A 146 25.20 22.56 -13.89
CA GLY A 146 25.36 21.61 -12.78
C GLY A 146 24.12 21.45 -11.89
N HIS A 147 22.99 22.08 -12.23
CA HIS A 147 21.77 21.98 -11.45
C HIS A 147 21.20 20.57 -11.48
N LYS A 148 20.82 20.06 -10.30
CA LYS A 148 20.22 18.74 -10.11
C LYS A 148 18.76 18.91 -9.72
N LYS A 149 17.87 18.19 -10.42
CA LYS A 149 16.45 18.17 -10.10
C LYS A 149 15.93 16.74 -10.11
N ASP A 150 15.19 16.38 -9.06
CA ASP A 150 14.47 15.12 -9.00
C ASP A 150 13.22 15.21 -9.87
N GLU A 151 13.11 14.33 -10.87
CA GLU A 151 11.99 14.27 -11.79
C GLU A 151 11.44 12.85 -11.86
N MET A 152 10.11 12.75 -12.08
CA MET A 152 9.44 11.48 -12.33
C MET A 152 9.42 11.21 -13.83
N MET A 153 9.98 10.08 -14.24
CA MET A 153 9.96 9.65 -15.63
C MET A 153 8.54 9.30 -16.07
N PRO A 154 8.09 9.80 -17.23
CA PRO A 154 6.85 9.34 -17.83
C PRO A 154 7.00 7.87 -18.30
N THR A 155 5.95 7.07 -18.08
CA THR A 155 5.85 5.70 -18.60
C THR A 155 5.27 5.63 -20.01
N ASP A 156 4.65 6.73 -20.44
CA ASP A 156 3.74 6.75 -21.58
C ASP A 156 4.47 7.19 -22.87
N ALA A 157 5.61 7.86 -22.72
CA ALA A 157 6.43 8.36 -23.82
C ALA A 157 7.87 8.64 -23.36
N CYS A 158 8.81 8.65 -24.31
CA CYS A 158 10.21 8.98 -24.04
C CYS A 158 10.46 10.49 -24.07
N GLN A 159 10.97 11.04 -22.95
CA GLN A 159 11.31 12.46 -22.84
C GLN A 159 12.59 12.78 -23.62
N PHE A 160 12.44 13.33 -24.84
CA PHE A 160 13.58 13.70 -25.68
C PHE A 160 14.11 15.11 -25.41
N PHE A 161 13.24 16.02 -24.96
CA PHE A 161 13.59 17.41 -24.68
C PHE A 161 13.34 17.72 -23.21
N TYR A 162 14.26 18.39 -22.55
CA TYR A 162 14.07 18.81 -21.16
C TYR A 162 14.50 20.26 -20.91
N GLU A 163 13.52 21.04 -20.47
CA GLU A 163 13.61 22.35 -19.83
C GLU A 163 14.49 22.40 -18.56
N CYS A 164 15.75 22.84 -18.57
CA CYS A 164 16.41 23.10 -17.29
C CYS A 164 15.81 24.33 -16.59
N GLU A 165 15.23 24.15 -15.40
CA GLU A 165 14.58 25.26 -14.65
C GLU A 165 15.53 26.41 -14.30
N LYS A 166 16.82 26.13 -14.07
CA LYS A 166 17.79 27.15 -13.63
C LYS A 166 18.31 28.01 -14.77
N CYS A 167 18.74 27.40 -15.87
CA CYS A 167 19.36 28.10 -17.00
C CYS A 167 18.48 28.17 -18.25
N LYS A 168 17.27 27.61 -18.20
CA LYS A 168 16.30 27.54 -19.31
C LYS A 168 16.84 26.93 -20.60
N THR A 169 17.94 26.19 -20.50
CA THR A 169 18.54 25.50 -21.65
C THR A 169 17.77 24.21 -21.89
N VAL A 170 17.35 23.99 -23.15
CA VAL A 170 16.72 22.73 -23.58
C VAL A 170 17.80 21.68 -23.79
N LEU A 171 17.77 20.63 -22.97
CA LEU A 171 18.66 19.49 -23.08
C LEU A 171 18.11 18.49 -24.11
N ARG A 172 19.02 17.86 -24.86
CA ARG A 172 18.76 16.76 -25.80
C ARG A 172 19.64 15.58 -25.43
N PRO A 173 19.20 14.32 -25.64
CA PRO A 173 20.04 13.17 -25.36
C PRO A 173 21.36 13.21 -26.13
N LYS A 174 22.38 12.58 -25.54
CA LYS A 174 23.67 12.35 -26.17
C LYS A 174 23.52 11.34 -27.31
N GLN A 175 24.44 11.39 -28.26
CA GLN A 175 24.45 10.45 -29.37
C GLN A 175 24.60 9.01 -28.83
N GLY A 176 23.64 8.14 -29.16
CA GLY A 176 23.58 6.75 -28.69
C GLY A 176 22.62 6.50 -27.52
N ASP A 177 22.12 7.54 -26.85
CA ASP A 177 21.08 7.43 -25.82
C ASP A 177 19.68 7.77 -26.37
N CYS A 178 18.64 7.12 -25.84
CA CYS A 178 17.27 7.30 -26.35
C CYS A 178 16.49 8.47 -25.73
N CYS A 179 16.87 8.96 -24.55
CA CYS A 179 16.14 10.03 -23.85
C CYS A 179 17.05 10.80 -22.89
N VAL A 180 16.59 11.96 -22.43
CA VAL A 180 17.35 12.84 -21.52
C VAL A 180 17.74 12.15 -20.21
N PHE A 181 16.91 11.23 -19.71
CA PHE A 181 17.18 10.45 -18.51
C PHE A 181 18.32 9.46 -18.71
N CYS A 182 18.44 8.84 -19.89
CA CYS A 182 19.57 7.96 -20.17
C CYS A 182 20.90 8.71 -20.23
N SER A 183 20.89 9.96 -20.69
CA SER A 183 22.09 10.78 -20.86
C SER A 183 22.52 11.54 -19.61
N TYR A 184 21.55 12.03 -18.82
CA TYR A 184 21.78 12.98 -17.73
C TYR A 184 21.11 12.60 -16.41
N GLY A 185 20.34 11.51 -16.39
CA GLY A 185 19.66 11.00 -15.21
C GLY A 185 20.53 10.04 -14.39
N THR A 186 20.19 9.89 -13.12
CA THR A 186 20.78 8.88 -12.23
C THR A 186 20.26 7.48 -12.52
N VAL A 187 19.00 7.37 -12.96
CA VAL A 187 18.33 6.11 -13.32
C VAL A 187 18.00 6.14 -14.81
N LYS A 188 18.18 4.99 -15.49
CA LYS A 188 17.90 4.83 -16.93
C LYS A 188 16.40 4.80 -17.22
N CYS A 189 15.98 4.95 -18.48
CA CYS A 189 14.56 4.94 -18.82
C CYS A 189 13.88 3.58 -18.58
N PRO A 190 12.54 3.54 -18.43
CA PRO A 190 11.78 2.31 -18.18
C PRO A 190 12.11 1.13 -19.12
N PRO A 191 12.17 1.29 -20.47
CA PRO A 191 12.48 0.17 -21.35
C PRO A 191 13.90 -0.39 -21.14
N ILE A 192 14.90 0.48 -20.88
CA ILE A 192 16.27 0.01 -20.59
C ILE A 192 16.34 -0.73 -19.25
N GLN A 193 15.61 -0.26 -18.22
CA GLN A 193 15.53 -0.96 -16.93
C GLN A 193 14.84 -2.33 -17.06
N ALA A 194 13.83 -2.43 -17.93
CA ALA A 194 13.15 -3.68 -18.24
C ALA A 194 13.97 -4.61 -19.15
N GLY A 195 15.12 -4.17 -19.67
CA GLY A 195 15.96 -4.94 -20.60
C GLY A 195 15.39 -5.02 -22.02
N ASP A 196 14.44 -4.15 -22.35
CA ASP A 196 13.94 -3.95 -23.70
C ASP A 196 14.86 -3.01 -24.48
N LYS A 197 14.69 -2.95 -25.80
CA LYS A 197 15.38 -1.96 -26.63
C LYS A 197 14.88 -0.55 -26.28
N CYS A 198 15.70 0.45 -26.57
CA CYS A 198 15.25 1.83 -26.57
C CYS A 198 13.92 1.96 -27.34
N CYS A 199 13.05 2.83 -26.83
CA CYS A 199 12.00 3.45 -27.64
C CYS A 199 12.59 3.95 -28.98
#